data_AF-A0A7W5XWX2-F1
#
_entry.id   AF-A0A7W5XWX2-F1
#
_cell.length_a   1.000
_cell.length_b   1.000
_cell.length_c   1.000
_cell.angle_alpha   90.00
_cell.angle_beta   90.00
_cell.angle_gamma   90.00
#
_symmetry.space_group_name_H-M   'P 1'
#
loop_
_entity.id
_entity.type
_entity.pdbx_description
1 polymer ?
#
loop_
_entity_poly.entity_id
_entity_poly.type
_entity_poly.pdbx_seq_one_letter_code
_entity_poly.pdbx_strand_id
1 'polypeptide(L)'
;MPVGKPKLFIADKGYDGDFLREELLIHGIRPVIPPKANRKSPPPCDFKAYRERNRIERMFNRLKQFRRVATRYDKTQKSFSAFLALAAAKIWLPYFVNRA
;
A
#
# COMPACT_ATOMS: atom_id res chain seq x y z
N MET A 1 -2.17 -15.15 -8.57
CA MET A 1 -0.82 -15.74 -8.42
C MET A 1 -0.61 -16.05 -6.94
N PRO A 2 -0.23 -17.27 -6.54
CA PRO A 2 0.11 -17.54 -5.15
C PRO A 2 1.38 -16.76 -4.83
N VAL A 3 1.25 -15.67 -4.08
CA VAL A 3 2.39 -14.90 -3.62
C VAL A 3 2.96 -15.68 -2.43
N GLY A 4 4.27 -15.97 -2.47
CA GLY A 4 4.94 -16.59 -1.33
C GLY A 4 4.75 -15.77 -0.05
N LYS A 5 4.84 -16.43 1.10
CA LYS A 5 4.66 -15.79 2.41
C LYS A 5 5.54 -14.54 2.53
N PRO A 6 4.95 -13.34 2.75
CA PRO A 6 5.73 -12.10 2.78
C PRO A 6 6.67 -12.08 3.99
N LYS A 7 7.84 -11.49 3.84
CA LYS A 7 8.81 -11.34 4.95
C LYS A 7 8.55 -10.09 5.79
N LEU A 8 8.00 -9.05 5.17
CA LEU A 8 7.81 -7.72 5.75
C LEU A 8 6.37 -7.26 5.49
N PHE A 9 5.79 -6.62 6.49
CA PHE A 9 4.51 -5.94 6.37
C PHE A 9 4.71 -4.44 6.61
N ILE A 10 4.62 -3.65 5.55
CA ILE A 10 4.78 -2.18 5.62
C ILE A 10 3.38 -1.56 5.67
N ALA A 11 3.08 -0.83 6.73
CA ALA A 11 1.79 -0.15 6.86
C ALA A 11 1.92 1.21 7.55
N ASP A 12 0.84 1.99 7.48
CA ASP A 12 0.78 3.30 8.11
C ASP A 12 0.70 3.22 9.64
N LYS A 13 1.10 4.29 10.30
CA LYS A 13 1.00 4.50 11.75
C LYS A 13 -0.41 4.26 12.29
N GLY A 14 -1.46 4.46 11.49
CA GLY A 14 -2.83 4.10 11.85
C GLY A 14 -3.02 2.63 12.23
N TYR A 15 -2.24 1.73 11.61
CA TYR A 15 -2.24 0.28 11.83
C TYR A 15 -1.40 -0.15 13.04
N ASP A 16 -0.85 0.79 13.82
CA ASP A 16 -0.15 0.46 15.05
C ASP A 16 -1.15 -0.05 16.11
N GLY A 17 -1.24 -1.37 16.21
CA GLY A 17 -2.05 -2.11 17.17
C GLY A 17 -1.36 -3.42 17.54
N ASP A 18 -1.48 -3.81 18.81
CA ASP A 18 -0.73 -4.93 19.39
C ASP A 18 -1.17 -6.26 18.78
N PHE A 19 -2.48 -6.48 18.71
CA PHE A 19 -3.08 -7.63 18.03
C PHE A 19 -2.51 -7.85 16.62
N LEU A 20 -2.43 -6.79 15.80
CA LEU A 20 -1.92 -6.90 14.43
C LEU A 20 -0.42 -7.23 14.41
N ARG A 21 0.37 -6.61 15.29
CA ARG A 21 1.82 -6.89 15.37
C ARG A 21 2.07 -8.32 15.82
N GLU A 22 1.34 -8.80 16.82
CA GLU A 22 1.44 -10.16 17.34
C GLU A 22 1.05 -11.18 16.28
N GLU A 23 -0.07 -10.98 15.59
CA GLU A 23 -0.52 -11.85 14.49
C GLU A 23 0.54 -11.94 13.38
N LEU A 24 1.10 -10.79 12.96
CA LEU A 24 2.17 -10.76 11.97
C LEU A 24 3.41 -11.55 12.44
N LEU A 25 3.81 -11.39 13.70
CA LEU A 25 4.95 -12.10 14.28
C LEU A 25 4.72 -13.60 14.43
N ILE A 26 3.51 -14.04 14.80
CA ILE A 26 3.10 -15.46 14.82
C ILE A 26 3.23 -16.05 13.41
N HIS A 27 2.82 -15.28 12.41
CA HIS A 27 3.04 -15.63 11.02
C HIS A 27 4.48 -15.36 10.55
N GLY A 28 5.46 -15.02 11.38
CA GLY A 28 6.84 -14.81 10.95
C GLY A 28 7.02 -13.67 9.93
N ILE A 29 6.05 -12.74 9.86
CA ILE A 29 6.07 -11.53 9.05
C ILE A 29 6.52 -10.40 9.97
N ARG A 30 7.60 -9.69 9.61
CA ARG A 30 8.09 -8.58 10.42
C ARG A 30 7.23 -7.33 10.19
N PRO A 31 6.61 -6.74 11.24
CA PRO A 31 5.86 -5.50 11.11
C PRO A 31 6.80 -4.30 10.98
N VAL A 32 6.68 -3.57 9.87
CA VAL A 32 7.33 -2.28 9.60
C VAL A 32 6.26 -1.21 9.65
N ILE A 33 5.83 -0.93 10.88
CA ILE A 33 4.75 0.03 11.20
C ILE A 33 5.35 1.06 12.14
N PRO A 34 5.33 2.36 11.79
CA PRO A 34 5.76 3.40 12.72
C PRO A 34 4.87 3.42 13.97
N PRO A 35 5.45 3.51 15.18
CA PRO A 35 4.67 3.55 16.41
C PRO A 35 3.83 4.83 16.49
N LYS A 36 2.65 4.74 17.12
CA LYS A 36 1.83 5.91 17.45
C LYS A 36 2.58 6.85 18.41
N ALA A 37 2.38 8.16 18.26
CA ALA A 37 3.13 9.16 19.05
C ALA A 37 2.78 9.10 20.55
N ASN A 38 1.56 8.66 20.89
CA ASN A 38 1.07 8.52 22.26
C ASN A 38 1.43 7.17 22.90
N ARG A 39 2.23 6.33 22.23
CA ARG A 39 2.57 5.01 22.74
C ARG A 39 3.67 5.11 23.79
N LYS A 40 3.39 4.59 25.00
CA LYS A 40 4.33 4.61 26.14
C LYS A 40 5.59 3.77 25.88
N SER A 41 5.44 2.62 25.24
CA SER A 41 6.54 1.74 24.87
C SER A 41 6.51 1.49 23.35
N PRO A 42 7.18 2.34 22.56
CA PRO A 42 7.19 2.23 21.11
C PRO A 42 8.09 1.07 20.67
N PRO A 43 7.56 0.09 19.91
CA PRO A 43 8.38 -0.97 19.34
C PRO A 43 9.36 -0.41 18.28
N PRO A 44 10.52 -1.05 18.09
CA PRO A 44 11.48 -0.65 17.06
C PRO A 44 10.85 -0.77 15.67
N CYS A 45 11.12 0.20 14.81
CA CYS A 45 10.65 0.23 13.43
C CYS A 45 11.82 0.44 12.48
N ASP A 46 11.92 -0.40 11.45
CA ASP A 46 12.91 -0.23 10.38
C ASP A 46 12.48 0.87 9.42
N PHE A 47 12.93 2.10 9.69
CA PHE A 47 12.61 3.25 8.84
C PHE A 47 13.24 3.18 7.45
N LYS A 48 14.31 2.39 7.25
CA LYS A 48 14.89 2.19 5.92
C LYS A 48 13.94 1.36 5.06
N ALA A 49 13.41 0.26 5.60
CA ALA A 49 12.39 -0.54 4.93
C ALA A 49 11.08 0.26 4.75
N TYR A 50 10.69 1.08 5.73
CA TYR A 50 9.49 1.90 5.64
C TYR A 50 9.52 2.90 4.48
N ARG A 51 10.70 3.38 4.06
CA ARG A 51 10.86 4.30 2.91
C ARG A 51 10.29 3.72 1.61
N GLU A 52 10.24 2.40 1.47
CA GLU A 52 9.67 1.73 0.30
C GLU A 52 8.16 2.01 0.13
N ARG A 53 7.46 2.40 1.20
CA ARG A 53 6.05 2.83 1.15
C ARG A 53 5.80 3.99 0.18
N ASN A 54 6.78 4.87 0.01
CA ASN A 54 6.71 6.00 -0.93
C ASN A 54 6.46 5.53 -2.39
N ARG A 55 6.87 4.31 -2.77
CA ARG A 55 6.54 3.75 -4.10
C ARG A 55 5.05 3.53 -4.26
N ILE A 56 4.40 2.99 -3.22
CA ILE A 56 2.95 2.77 -3.17
C ILE A 56 2.20 4.10 -3.15
N GLU A 57 2.66 5.07 -2.35
CA GLU A 57 2.06 6.41 -2.30
C GLU A 57 2.13 7.13 -3.66
N ARG A 58 3.29 7.09 -4.33
CA ARG A 58 3.45 7.65 -5.68
C ARG A 58 2.53 6.98 -6.70
N MET A 59 2.34 5.66 -6.60
CA MET A 59 1.39 4.93 -7.45
C MET A 59 -0.04 5.43 -7.22
N PHE A 60 -0.50 5.53 -5.97
CA PHE A 60 -1.84 6.07 -5.68
C PHE A 60 -1.98 7.52 -6.10
N ASN A 61 -0.94 8.34 -5.96
CA ASN A 61 -0.95 9.72 -6.41
C ASN A 61 -1.15 9.80 -7.93
N ARG A 62 -0.44 8.97 -8.71
CA ARG A 62 -0.64 8.86 -10.18
C ARG A 62 -2.05 8.42 -10.53
N LEU A 63 -2.62 7.44 -9.83
CA LEU A 63 -4.01 7.04 -10.03
C LEU A 63 -4.99 8.19 -9.75
N LYS A 64 -4.70 9.03 -8.76
CA LYS A 64 -5.51 10.20 -8.42
C LYS A 64 -5.32 11.39 -9.37
N GLN A 65 -4.36 11.36 -10.29
CA GLN A 65 -4.31 12.36 -11.38
C GLN A 65 -5.53 12.25 -12.30
N PHE A 66 -6.13 11.07 -12.39
CA PHE A 66 -7.40 10.86 -13.08
C PHE A 66 -8.54 11.35 -12.18
N ARG A 67 -9.05 12.56 -12.46
CA ARG A 67 -10.11 13.23 -11.65
C ARG A 67 -11.26 12.28 -11.32
N ARG A 68 -11.77 11.54 -12.31
CA ARG A 68 -12.87 10.56 -12.13
C ARG A 68 -12.59 9.51 -11.05
N VAL A 69 -11.36 9.02 -10.98
CA VAL A 69 -10.90 8.04 -9.99
C VAL A 69 -10.73 8.70 -8.63
N ALA A 70 -10.10 9.89 -8.58
CA ALA A 70 -9.84 10.60 -7.34
C ALA A 70 -11.13 11.00 -6.59
N THR A 71 -12.12 11.51 -7.31
CA THR A 71 -13.39 11.99 -6.74
C THR A 71 -14.44 10.89 -6.59
N ARG A 72 -14.18 9.68 -7.09
CA ARG A 72 -15.14 8.57 -7.13
C ARG A 72 -16.51 8.97 -7.72
N TYR A 73 -16.51 9.62 -8.89
CA TYR A 73 -17.76 10.04 -9.56
C TYR A 73 -18.68 8.89 -9.98
N ASP A 74 -18.13 7.70 -10.11
CA ASP A 74 -18.86 6.50 -10.48
C ASP A 74 -19.83 6.06 -9.37
N LYS A 75 -21.13 6.03 -9.67
CA LYS A 75 -22.19 5.60 -8.74
C LYS A 75 -22.13 4.11 -8.40
N THR A 76 -21.64 3.28 -9.33
CA THR A 76 -21.60 1.82 -9.15
C THR A 76 -20.18 1.36 -8.87
N GLN A 77 -20.04 0.35 -8.01
CA GLN A 77 -18.74 -0.28 -7.76
C GLN A 77 -18.13 -0.86 -9.05
N LYS A 78 -18.96 -1.40 -9.95
CA LYS A 78 -18.53 -1.97 -11.22
C LYS A 78 -17.92 -0.90 -12.14
N SER A 79 -18.59 0.24 -12.30
CA SER A 79 -18.08 1.32 -13.15
C SER A 79 -16.81 1.94 -12.56
N PHE A 80 -16.77 2.18 -11.24
CA PHE A 80 -15.56 2.66 -10.57
C PHE A 80 -14.38 1.71 -10.78
N SER A 81 -14.58 0.40 -10.59
CA SER A 81 -13.54 -0.62 -10.74
C SER A 81 -13.03 -0.70 -12.18
N ALA A 82 -13.91 -0.56 -13.17
CA ALA A 82 -13.52 -0.53 -14.59
C ALA A 82 -12.63 0.67 -14.91
N PHE A 83 -12.99 1.88 -14.47
CA PHE A 83 -12.16 3.07 -14.68
C PHE A 83 -10.85 3.03 -13.90
N LEU A 84 -10.85 2.46 -12.70
CA LEU A 84 -9.63 2.23 -11.93
C LEU A 84 -8.68 1.28 -12.67
N ALA A 85 -9.20 0.17 -13.23
CA ALA A 85 -8.42 -0.77 -14.02
C ALA A 85 -7.86 -0.13 -15.30
N LEU A 86 -8.66 0.66 -16.01
CA LEU A 86 -8.20 1.41 -17.19
C LEU A 86 -7.10 2.42 -16.85
N ALA A 87 -7.24 3.17 -15.76
CA ALA A 87 -6.22 4.10 -15.29
C ALA A 87 -4.91 3.37 -14.92
N ALA A 88 -5.01 2.24 -14.20
CA ALA A 88 -3.87 1.41 -13.86
C ALA A 88 -3.17 0.84 -15.11
N ALA A 89 -3.93 0.33 -16.08
CA ALA A 89 -3.40 -0.16 -17.35
C ALA A 89 -2.66 0.95 -18.12
N LYS A 90 -3.23 2.15 -18.20
CA LYS A 90 -2.59 3.31 -18.83
C LYS A 90 -1.28 3.72 -18.14
N ILE A 91 -1.22 3.68 -16.81
CA ILE A 91 0.03 3.96 -16.05
C ILE A 91 1.08 2.87 -16.31
N TRP A 92 0.65 1.61 -16.44
CA TRP A 92 1.54 0.47 -16.58
C TRP A 92 2.08 0.29 -18.00
N LEU A 93 1.30 0.62 -19.03
CA LEU A 93 1.62 0.38 -20.44
C LEU A 93 3.03 0.87 -20.87
N PRO A 94 3.50 2.07 -20.49
CA PRO A 94 4.85 2.51 -20.84
C PRO A 94 5.96 1.66 -20.21
N TYR A 95 5.72 1.06 -19.04
CA TYR A 95 6.69 0.17 -18.38
C TYR A 95 6.71 -1.24 -18.98
N PHE A 96 5.65 -1.62 -19.70
CA PHE A 96 5.59 -2.89 -20.41
C PHE A 96 6.25 -2.77 -21.79
N VAL A 97 5.92 -1.71 -22.54
CA VAL A 97 6.40 -1.50 -23.92
C VAL A 97 7.85 -1.04 -23.97
N ASN A 98 8.30 -0.20 -23.03
CA ASN A 98 9.69 0.32 -23.02
C ASN A 98 10.65 -0.55 -22.17
N ARG A 99 10.33 -1.82 -21.92
CA ARG A 99 11.32 -2.80 -21.46
C ARG A 99 12.05 -3.36 -22.68
N ALA A 100 13.00 -2.59 -23.19
CA ALA A 100 14.07 -3.05 -24.08
C ALA A 100 15.39 -2.63 -23.45
#